data_AF-A0A6M6I742-F1
#
_entry.id   AF-A0A6M6I742-F1
#
_cell.length_a   1.000
_cell.length_b   1.000
_cell.length_c   1.000
_cell.angle_alpha   90.00
_cell.angle_beta   90.00
_cell.angle_gamma   90.00
#
_symmetry.space_group_name_H-M   'P 1'
#
loop_
_entity.id
_entity.type
_entity.pdbx_description
1 polymer ?
#
loop_
_entity_poly.entity_id
_entity_poly.type
_entity_poly.pdbx_seq_one_letter_code
_entity_poly.pdbx_strand_id
1 'polypeptide(L)'
;MTVFGDLTRAMSAIVLTTFGEPVVFHLEGQAEALPGRGVFTATHQEVDASTGVPVSMVQPVLEVRQADLPATPTEGDAVTVQGVLYLIVGVRPDGHGFLKLMLHRGTQGGGGHETPTHPDP
;
A
#
# COMPACT_ATOMS: atom_id res chain seq x y z
N MET A 1 -1.95 2.70 32.43
CA MET A 1 -1.66 1.40 31.79
C MET A 1 -2.86 0.51 32.04
N THR A 2 -3.62 0.18 31.00
CA THR A 2 -4.77 -0.73 31.11
C THR A 2 -4.36 -2.04 30.46
N VAL A 3 -4.58 -3.17 31.17
CA VAL A 3 -4.27 -4.53 30.70
C VAL A 3 -4.79 -4.79 29.28
N PHE A 4 -5.95 -4.20 28.97
CA PHE A 4 -6.54 -4.25 27.64
C PHE A 4 -5.64 -3.66 26.54
N GLY A 5 -5.04 -2.48 26.77
CA GLY A 5 -4.16 -1.85 25.79
C GLY A 5 -2.88 -2.65 25.52
N ASP A 6 -2.34 -3.29 26.57
CA ASP A 6 -1.17 -4.16 26.42
C ASP A 6 -1.51 -5.44 25.65
N LEU A 7 -2.71 -6.01 25.89
CA LEU A 7 -3.20 -7.17 25.14
C LEU A 7 -3.42 -6.85 23.66
N THR A 8 -4.06 -5.72 23.33
CA THR A 8 -4.27 -5.29 21.94
C THR A 8 -2.92 -5.07 21.23
N ARG A 9 -1.94 -4.49 21.92
CA ARG A 9 -0.57 -4.34 21.42
C ARG A 9 0.09 -5.69 21.14
N ALA A 10 -0.01 -6.65 22.06
CA ALA A 10 0.57 -7.97 21.88
C ALA A 10 -0.09 -8.72 20.70
N MET A 11 -1.41 -8.67 20.60
CA MET A 11 -2.16 -9.33 19.52
C MET A 11 -1.82 -8.74 18.15
N SER A 12 -1.78 -7.41 18.02
CA SER A 12 -1.41 -6.73 16.77
C SER A 12 0.02 -7.05 16.34
N ALA A 13 0.96 -7.14 17.29
CA ALA A 13 2.33 -7.58 17.00
C ALA A 13 2.36 -9.02 16.45
N ILE A 14 1.60 -9.95 17.05
CA ILE A 14 1.52 -11.34 16.57
C ILE A 14 0.98 -11.42 15.14
N VAL A 15 -0.07 -10.64 14.83
CA VAL A 15 -0.64 -10.56 13.47
C VAL A 15 0.43 -10.11 12.47
N LEU A 16 1.17 -9.04 12.77
CA LEU A 16 2.25 -8.56 11.89
C LEU A 16 3.40 -9.56 11.78
N THR A 17 3.76 -10.27 12.85
CA THR A 17 4.81 -11.30 12.76
C THR A 17 4.39 -12.48 11.89
N THR A 18 3.10 -12.80 11.86
CA THR A 18 2.57 -13.99 11.15
C THR A 18 2.22 -13.70 9.70
N PHE A 19 1.57 -12.56 9.44
CA PHE A 19 1.01 -12.20 8.13
C PHE A 19 1.63 -10.94 7.53
N GLY A 20 2.48 -10.24 8.27
CA GLY A 20 3.09 -9.00 7.81
C GLY A 20 4.20 -9.26 6.79
N GLU A 21 4.15 -8.51 5.71
CA GLU A 21 5.18 -8.46 4.68
C GLU A 21 6.15 -7.30 4.99
N PRO A 22 7.45 -7.43 4.65
CA PRO A 22 8.36 -6.31 4.68
C PRO A 22 7.93 -5.27 3.64
N VAL A 23 7.90 -4.00 4.05
CA VAL A 23 7.55 -2.87 3.20
C VAL A 23 8.57 -1.76 3.35
N VAL A 24 8.67 -0.89 2.34
CA VAL A 24 9.55 0.28 2.36
C VAL A 24 8.73 1.52 2.05
N PHE A 25 8.67 2.45 2.98
CA PHE A 25 7.95 3.71 2.83
C PHE A 25 8.86 4.79 2.24
N HIS A 26 8.31 5.53 1.28
CA HIS A 26 8.91 6.72 0.68
C HIS A 26 8.00 7.89 1.02
N LEU A 27 8.31 8.55 2.13
CA LEU A 27 7.48 9.63 2.67
C LEU A 27 7.99 11.00 2.16
N GLU A 28 7.07 11.88 1.80
CA GLU A 28 7.40 13.23 1.37
C GLU A 28 8.16 13.98 2.49
N GLY A 29 9.23 14.67 2.11
CA GLY A 29 10.11 15.37 3.05
C GLY A 29 11.12 14.47 3.78
N GLN A 30 11.09 13.15 3.59
CA GLN A 30 12.13 12.23 4.04
C GLN A 30 13.02 11.82 2.87
N ALA A 31 14.33 12.06 3.00
CA ALA A 31 15.29 11.69 1.96
C ALA A 31 15.58 10.18 1.93
N GLU A 32 15.41 9.51 3.07
CA GLU A 32 15.68 8.08 3.22
C GLU A 32 14.39 7.27 3.26
N ALA A 33 14.39 6.14 2.55
CA ALA A 33 13.28 5.21 2.54
C ALA A 33 13.24 4.42 3.86
N LEU A 34 12.05 4.32 4.47
CA LEU A 34 11.90 3.81 5.83
C LEU A 34 11.38 2.36 5.80
N PRO A 35 12.10 1.39 6.40
CA PRO A 35 11.62 0.02 6.46
C PRO A 35 10.43 -0.08 7.41
N GLY A 36 9.48 -0.95 7.06
CA GLY A 36 8.31 -1.22 7.87
C GLY A 36 7.78 -2.63 7.65
N ARG A 37 6.66 -2.92 8.29
CA ARG A 37 5.94 -4.18 8.15
C ARG A 37 4.44 -3.92 8.13
N GLY A 38 3.74 -4.60 7.24
CA GLY A 38 2.29 -4.47 7.13
C GLY A 38 1.65 -5.68 6.48
N VAL A 39 0.36 -5.88 6.74
CA VAL A 39 -0.43 -6.93 6.09
C VAL A 39 -0.91 -6.39 4.75
N PHE A 40 -0.41 -6.96 3.66
CA PHE A 40 -0.76 -6.54 2.31
C PHE A 40 -1.86 -7.43 1.73
N THR A 41 -2.92 -6.80 1.22
CA THR A 41 -4.01 -7.46 0.52
C THR A 41 -4.09 -6.93 -0.91
N ALA A 42 -3.68 -7.75 -1.87
CA ALA A 42 -3.88 -7.52 -3.30
C ALA A 42 -5.30 -7.96 -3.69
N THR A 43 -6.30 -7.15 -3.37
CA THR A 43 -7.73 -7.47 -3.49
C THR A 43 -8.12 -7.87 -4.93
N HIS A 44 -8.16 -9.17 -5.23
CA HIS A 44 -8.87 -9.69 -6.41
C HIS A 44 -10.31 -9.93 -5.98
N GLN A 45 -11.25 -9.13 -6.49
CA GLN A 45 -12.67 -9.44 -6.42
C GLN A 45 -13.18 -9.59 -7.85
N GLU A 46 -13.26 -10.85 -8.32
CA GLU A 46 -14.10 -11.19 -9.46
C GLU A 46 -15.55 -11.18 -8.98
N VAL A 47 -16.30 -10.15 -9.40
CA VAL A 47 -17.76 -10.17 -9.38
C VAL A 47 -18.20 -10.48 -10.80
N ASP A 48 -18.78 -11.66 -10.98
CA ASP A 48 -19.45 -12.07 -12.22
C ASP A 48 -20.64 -11.14 -12.46
N ALA A 49 -20.42 -10.08 -13.24
CA ALA A 49 -21.48 -9.23 -13.74
C ALA A 49 -21.90 -9.79 -15.10
N SER A 50 -23.01 -10.53 -15.10
CA SER A 50 -23.67 -11.11 -16.28
C SER A 50 -24.23 -10.08 -17.29
N THR A 51 -23.58 -8.93 -17.46
CA THR A 51 -24.03 -7.81 -18.31
C THR A 51 -22.93 -7.16 -19.16
N GLY A 52 -21.72 -7.71 -19.22
CA GLY A 52 -20.86 -7.54 -20.41
C GLY A 52 -19.79 -6.43 -20.41
N VAL A 53 -19.52 -5.73 -19.29
CA VAL A 53 -18.24 -5.02 -19.10
C VAL A 53 -17.83 -5.07 -17.62
N PRO A 54 -16.91 -5.98 -17.21
CA PRO A 54 -16.39 -5.98 -15.86
C PRO A 54 -15.35 -4.86 -15.70
N VAL A 55 -15.72 -3.78 -15.01
CA VAL A 55 -14.72 -2.85 -14.47
C VAL A 55 -14.27 -3.40 -13.11
N SER A 56 -13.33 -4.35 -13.13
CA SER A 56 -12.68 -4.80 -11.90
C SER A 56 -11.67 -3.73 -11.47
N MET A 57 -12.05 -2.88 -10.51
CA MET A 57 -11.09 -1.98 -9.87
C MET A 57 -10.44 -2.72 -8.71
N VAL A 58 -9.29 -3.34 -8.96
CA VAL A 58 -8.41 -3.86 -7.90
C VAL A 58 -7.87 -2.66 -7.12
N GLN A 59 -8.30 -2.50 -5.88
CA GLN A 59 -7.74 -1.50 -4.96
C GLN A 59 -6.94 -2.23 -3.87
N PRO A 60 -5.61 -2.35 -4.01
CA PRO A 60 -4.78 -2.98 -3.00
C PRO A 60 -4.82 -2.19 -1.70
N VAL A 61 -4.66 -2.90 -0.59
CA VAL A 61 -4.69 -2.33 0.75
C VAL A 61 -3.47 -2.80 1.51
N LEU A 62 -2.86 -1.89 2.27
CA LEU A 62 -1.82 -2.21 3.23
C LEU A 62 -2.26 -1.78 4.63
N GLU A 63 -2.28 -2.71 5.57
CA GLU A 63 -2.59 -2.44 6.97
C GLU A 63 -1.31 -2.46 7.79
N VAL A 64 -0.97 -1.32 8.39
CA VAL A 64 0.27 -1.14 9.17
C VAL A 64 -0.06 -0.69 10.57
N ARG A 65 0.78 -1.00 11.54
CA ARG A 65 0.58 -0.57 12.91
C ARG A 65 1.13 0.84 13.10
N GLN A 66 0.27 1.80 13.45
CA GLN A 66 0.63 3.21 13.51
C GLN A 66 1.78 3.47 14.51
N ALA A 67 1.81 2.73 15.62
CA ALA A 67 2.84 2.87 16.64
C ALA A 67 4.24 2.41 16.19
N ASP A 68 4.33 1.64 15.11
CA ASP A 68 5.59 1.11 14.57
C ASP A 68 6.10 1.99 13.41
N LEU A 69 5.35 3.02 13.02
CA LEU A 69 5.75 3.95 11.96
C LEU A 69 6.54 5.14 12.56
N PRO A 70 7.70 5.49 11.99
CA PRO A 70 8.48 6.65 12.42
C PRO A 70 7.76 7.99 12.13
N ALA A 71 6.91 8.01 11.10
CA ALA A 71 6.04 9.12 10.77
C ALA A 71 4.75 8.57 10.14
N THR A 72 3.63 9.29 10.31
CA THR A 72 2.34 8.90 9.74
C THR A 72 2.34 9.14 8.23
N PRO A 73 2.13 8.11 7.38
CA PRO A 73 1.99 8.29 5.94
C PRO A 73 0.78 9.15 5.59
N THR A 74 0.88 9.87 4.48
CA THR A 74 -0.11 10.77 3.94
C THR A 74 -0.46 10.41 2.49
N GLU A 75 -1.53 10.98 1.96
CA GLU A 75 -1.88 10.80 0.56
C GLU A 75 -0.82 11.45 -0.33
N GLY A 76 -0.36 10.73 -1.35
CA GLY A 76 0.76 11.13 -2.22
C GLY A 76 2.09 10.46 -1.87
N ASP A 77 2.25 9.94 -0.65
CA ASP A 77 3.39 9.11 -0.28
C ASP A 77 3.39 7.79 -1.07
N ALA A 78 4.55 7.13 -1.14
CA ALA A 78 4.66 5.85 -1.80
C ALA A 78 5.13 4.74 -0.86
N VAL A 79 4.75 3.51 -1.16
CA VAL A 79 5.21 2.33 -0.44
C VAL A 79 5.58 1.23 -1.42
N THR A 80 6.74 0.63 -1.23
CA THR A 80 7.16 -0.56 -1.95
C THR A 80 6.78 -1.80 -1.15
N VAL A 81 5.99 -2.67 -1.76
CA VAL A 81 5.57 -3.96 -1.18
C VAL A 81 5.91 -5.05 -2.18
N GLN A 82 6.63 -6.09 -1.75
CA GLN A 82 7.05 -7.19 -2.62
C GLN A 82 7.76 -6.71 -3.92
N GLY A 83 8.53 -5.63 -3.83
CA GLY A 83 9.25 -5.02 -4.96
C GLY A 83 8.40 -4.18 -5.92
N VAL A 84 7.09 -4.04 -5.67
CA VAL A 84 6.19 -3.19 -6.49
C VAL A 84 5.94 -1.87 -5.77
N LEU A 85 6.08 -0.76 -6.50
CA LEU A 85 5.79 0.58 -5.99
C LEU A 85 4.29 0.89 -6.07
N TYR A 86 3.73 1.28 -4.95
CA TYR A 86 2.35 1.74 -4.82
C TYR A 86 2.32 3.18 -4.32
N LEU A 87 1.38 3.96 -4.84
CA LEU A 87 1.04 5.28 -4.33
C LEU A 87 -0.05 5.14 -3.26
N ILE A 88 0.09 5.84 -2.15
CA ILE A 88 -0.93 5.94 -1.11
C ILE A 88 -1.95 6.98 -1.55
N VAL A 89 -3.18 6.53 -1.78
CA VAL A 89 -4.30 7.36 -2.25
C VAL A 89 -5.38 7.56 -1.19
N GLY A 90 -5.18 6.98 -0.01
CA GLY A 90 -6.09 7.16 1.11
C GLY A 90 -5.52 6.58 2.39
N VAL A 91 -5.73 7.29 3.50
CA VAL A 91 -5.22 6.92 4.83
C VAL A 91 -6.37 6.87 5.82
N ARG A 92 -6.64 5.69 6.41
CA ARG A 92 -7.76 5.49 7.34
C ARG A 92 -7.33 4.82 8.64
N PRO A 93 -7.38 5.52 9.79
CA PRO A 93 -7.22 4.89 11.10
C PRO A 93 -8.37 3.90 11.37
N ASP A 94 -8.06 2.74 11.93
CA ASP A 94 -9.06 1.71 12.27
C ASP A 94 -9.67 1.86 13.67
N GLY A 95 -9.13 2.76 14.50
CA GLY A 95 -9.52 2.94 15.91
C GLY A 95 -8.94 1.90 16.89
N HIS A 96 -8.22 0.90 16.39
CA HIS A 96 -7.61 -0.18 17.16
C HIS A 96 -6.07 -0.22 17.04
N GLY A 97 -5.49 0.78 16.38
CA GLY A 97 -4.03 1.00 16.32
C GLY A 97 -3.40 0.61 14.98
N PHE A 98 -4.20 0.14 14.02
CA PHE A 98 -3.77 0.03 12.64
C PHE A 98 -4.17 1.26 11.81
N LEU A 99 -3.40 1.46 10.77
CA LEU A 99 -3.64 2.41 9.71
C LEU A 99 -3.86 1.62 8.42
N LYS A 100 -5.05 1.77 7.85
CA LYS A 100 -5.43 1.19 6.57
C LYS A 100 -5.06 2.15 5.46
N LEU A 101 -4.06 1.76 4.67
CA LEU A 101 -3.56 2.50 3.52
C LEU A 101 -4.20 1.94 2.26
N MET A 102 -4.90 2.79 1.52
CA MET A 102 -5.45 2.47 0.22
C MET A 102 -4.41 2.78 -0.83
N LEU A 103 -4.13 1.81 -1.69
CA LEU A 103 -3.00 1.87 -2.61
C LEU A 103 -3.48 1.93 -4.06
N HIS A 104 -2.70 2.61 -4.89
CA HIS A 104 -2.79 2.53 -6.34
C HIS A 104 -1.45 2.05 -6.88
N ARG A 105 -1.45 1.11 -7.83
CA ARG A 105 -0.19 0.67 -8.44
C ARG A 105 0.38 1.83 -9.24
N GLY A 106 1.58 2.29 -8.88
CA GLY A 106 2.28 3.27 -9.70
C GLY A 106 2.58 2.63 -11.05
N THR A 107 2.12 3.21 -12.15
CA THR A 107 2.67 2.89 -13.46
C THR A 107 4.11 3.38 -13.42
N GLN A 108 5.08 2.47 -13.30
CA GLN A 108 6.42 2.80 -13.78
C GLN A 108 6.22 3.19 -15.25
N GLY A 109 6.47 4.45 -15.58
CA GLY A 109 6.43 4.92 -16.96
C GLY A 109 7.38 4.06 -17.79
N GLY A 110 6.84 3.05 -18.46
CA GLY A 110 7.50 2.31 -19.50
C GLY A 110 7.69 3.24 -20.68
N GLY A 111 8.83 3.93 -20.70
CA GLY A 111 9.35 4.59 -21.88
C GLY A 111 9.46 3.57 -23.01
N GLY A 112 8.58 3.70 -23.99
CA GLY A 112 8.51 2.85 -25.17
C GLY A 112 7.59 3.48 -26.20
N HIS A 113 7.86 4.74 -26.57
CA HIS A 113 7.38 5.26 -27.83
C HIS A 113 8.58 5.48 -28.73
N GLU A 114 8.84 4.47 -29.55
CA GLU A 114 9.76 4.52 -30.67
C GLU A 114 9.41 5.73 -31.53
N THR A 115 10.40 6.57 -31.78
CA THR A 115 10.27 7.72 -32.69
C THR A 115 9.92 7.17 -34.08
N PRO A 116 8.78 7.53 -34.70
CA PRO A 116 8.60 7.22 -36.10
C PRO A 116 9.53 8.17 -36.87
N THR A 117 10.67 7.63 -37.31
CA THR A 117 11.46 8.25 -38.37
C THR A 117 10.63 8.08 -39.64
N HIS A 118 9.79 9.08 -39.92
CA HIS A 118 9.12 9.22 -41.20
C HIS A 118 10.10 9.91 -42.16
N PRO A 119 10.59 9.26 -43.22
CA PRO A 119 11.18 9.97 -44.34
C PRO A 119 10.04 10.46 -45.24
N ASP A 120 9.85 11.78 -45.30
CA ASP A 120 9.03 12.44 -46.32
C ASP A 120 9.84 12.52 -47.66
N PRO A 121 9.22 12.79 -48.83
CA PRO A 121 9.29 11.97 -50.04
C PRO A 121 10.31 12.44 -51.09
#